data_AF-A0A416P9Q8-F1
#
_entry.id   AF-A0A416P9Q8-F1
#
_cell.length_a   1.000
_cell.length_b   1.000
_cell.length_c   1.000
_cell.angle_alpha   90.00
_cell.angle_beta   90.00
_cell.angle_gamma   90.00
#
_symmetry.space_group_name_H-M   'P 1'
#
loop_
_entity.id
_entity.type
_entity.pdbx_description
1 polymer ?
#
loop_
_entity_poly.entity_id
_entity_poly.type
_entity_poly.pdbx_seq_one_letter_code
_entity_poly.pdbx_strand_id
1 'polypeptide(L)'
;MREIKVQLYRGEDDNYVELWKTVEKIEGKHRYYGRYTYGNEGTWYSVCDPLGYCELNAPMADDVMFICCDENGNEAIRYSNADGNKLPKFETVIKREWNKAKEKLQHNTEDLTKNFWAECWNGDTTMKINQWLLSYKDPDLYPEKANDYDENWTGCWAEKEIGYEPIPDTEFEYLGHKYQFTKVKHKHEYCGIEWYEFVCTDSPYVMRDTPWVNDRAWIQSYMYLGNWFDDKTYGTMYDQRSAREKVVAALIKKFPMKNKWDKLLYVKKKTGNEFYNCDCCYEKSYSDMADVLINRNYHRKDVDYLCKFINKETEGIVFASNRGNKYTIRQTYPDIYDYDNCLI
;
A
#
# COMPACT_ATOMS: atom_id res chain seq x y z
N MET A 1 12.13 45.46 -1.46
CA MET A 1 11.07 44.45 -1.26
C MET A 1 10.21 44.39 -2.51
N ARG A 2 10.21 43.25 -3.19
CA ARG A 2 9.44 43.01 -4.42
C ARG A 2 8.28 42.09 -4.09
N GLU A 3 7.05 42.49 -4.40
CA GLU A 3 5.87 41.66 -4.15
C GLU A 3 5.45 40.89 -5.41
N ILE A 4 5.06 39.63 -5.24
CA ILE A 4 4.54 38.78 -6.31
C ILE A 4 3.26 38.10 -5.82
N LYS A 5 2.12 38.42 -6.44
CA LYS A 5 0.86 37.73 -6.19
C LYS A 5 0.78 36.44 -6.98
N VAL A 6 0.53 35.33 -6.30
CA VAL A 6 0.48 33.99 -6.89
C VAL A 6 -0.73 33.21 -6.39
N GLN A 7 -1.20 32.28 -7.21
CA GLN A 7 -2.28 31.35 -6.88
C GLN A 7 -1.80 29.93 -7.17
N LEU A 8 -2.23 28.95 -6.37
CA LEU A 8 -1.89 27.55 -6.57
C LEU A 8 -2.43 27.11 -7.94
N TYR A 9 -1.55 26.58 -8.78
CA TYR A 9 -1.91 26.11 -10.12
C TYR A 9 -1.93 24.59 -10.20
N ARG A 10 -0.97 23.94 -9.52
CA ARG A 10 -0.89 22.49 -9.40
C ARG A 10 -0.38 22.13 -8.01
N GLY A 11 -1.01 21.14 -7.39
CA GLY A 11 -0.52 20.55 -6.14
C GLY A 11 0.86 19.91 -6.30
N GLU A 12 1.41 19.43 -5.19
CA GLU A 12 2.70 18.73 -5.15
C GLU A 12 2.78 17.60 -6.19
N ASP A 13 3.92 17.50 -6.86
CA ASP A 13 4.27 16.41 -7.78
C ASP A 13 5.38 15.51 -7.20
N ASP A 14 5.80 14.51 -7.98
CA ASP A 14 6.86 13.56 -7.59
C ASP A 14 8.23 14.22 -7.32
N ASN A 15 8.39 15.50 -7.67
CA ASN A 15 9.59 16.29 -7.36
C ASN A 15 9.44 17.13 -6.09
N TYR A 16 8.34 16.94 -5.34
CA TYR A 16 8.01 17.68 -4.13
C TYR A 16 7.87 19.19 -4.37
N VAL A 17 7.25 19.57 -5.49
CA VAL A 17 7.05 20.97 -5.86
C VAL A 17 5.56 21.25 -6.03
N GLU A 18 5.04 22.20 -5.25
CA GLU A 18 3.78 22.86 -5.57
C GLU A 18 4.04 23.95 -6.61
N LEU A 19 3.27 23.96 -7.70
CA LEU A 19 3.42 24.97 -8.75
C LEU A 19 2.42 26.10 -8.56
N TRP A 20 2.94 27.31 -8.53
CA TRP A 20 2.18 28.53 -8.30
C TRP A 20 2.29 29.46 -9.49
N LYS A 21 1.17 30.04 -9.90
CA LYS A 21 1.08 30.93 -11.06
C LYS A 21 0.81 32.36 -10.62
N THR A 22 1.41 33.34 -11.28
CA THR A 22 1.12 34.76 -11.01
C THR A 22 -0.35 35.09 -11.31
N VAL A 23 -0.99 35.84 -10.42
CA VAL A 23 -2.37 36.30 -10.60
C VAL A 23 -2.45 37.30 -11.77
N GLU A 24 -1.48 38.19 -11.87
CA GLU A 24 -1.39 39.14 -12.99
C GLU A 24 -0.73 38.48 -14.21
N LYS A 25 -1.38 38.59 -15.37
CA LYS A 25 -0.76 38.25 -16.66
C LYS A 25 0.16 39.39 -17.06
N ILE A 26 1.43 39.29 -16.69
CA ILE A 26 2.44 40.22 -17.19
C ILE A 26 3.13 39.59 -18.41
N GLU A 27 2.99 40.22 -19.56
CA GLU A 27 3.64 39.80 -20.80
C GLU A 27 5.17 39.87 -20.65
N GLY A 28 5.88 38.82 -21.08
CA GLY A 28 7.35 38.76 -21.01
C GLY A 28 7.97 38.51 -19.62
N LYS A 29 7.21 38.23 -18.56
CA LYS A 29 7.75 37.88 -17.22
C LYS A 29 7.51 36.42 -16.83
N HIS A 30 8.34 35.90 -15.92
CA HIS A 30 8.16 34.61 -15.26
C HIS A 30 6.74 34.52 -14.66
N ARG A 31 5.97 33.54 -15.13
CA ARG A 31 4.57 33.31 -14.76
C ARG A 31 4.38 32.27 -13.67
N TYR A 32 5.40 31.45 -13.42
CA TYR A 32 5.31 30.30 -12.53
C TYR A 32 6.47 30.30 -11.54
N TYR A 33 6.19 29.85 -10.33
CA TYR A 33 7.13 29.70 -9.22
C TYR A 33 6.87 28.35 -8.56
N GLY A 34 7.94 27.68 -8.15
CA GLY A 34 7.85 26.45 -7.38
C GLY A 34 7.93 26.77 -5.91
N ARG A 35 7.04 26.17 -5.11
CA ARG A 35 7.19 26.12 -3.66
C ARG A 35 7.61 24.71 -3.30
N TYR A 36 8.82 24.58 -2.77
CA TYR A 36 9.38 23.28 -2.46
C TYR A 36 8.76 22.73 -1.17
N THR A 37 8.38 21.46 -1.19
CA THR A 37 7.71 20.81 -0.06
C THR A 37 8.58 19.76 0.61
N TYR A 38 9.72 19.35 0.05
CA TYR A 38 10.65 18.44 0.75
C TYR A 38 11.80 19.20 1.42
N GLY A 39 12.51 18.58 2.38
CA GLY A 39 13.69 19.19 3.03
C GLY A 39 13.45 20.58 3.63
N ASN A 40 13.97 21.63 2.98
CA ASN A 40 13.72 23.03 3.31
C ASN A 40 12.33 23.50 2.83
N GLU A 41 11.31 22.84 3.37
CA GLU A 41 9.90 23.05 3.05
C GLU A 41 9.50 24.53 3.10
N GLY A 42 8.66 24.95 2.16
CA GLY A 42 8.13 26.31 2.02
C GLY A 42 9.06 27.28 1.31
N THR A 43 10.26 26.86 0.91
CA THR A 43 11.17 27.71 0.16
C THR A 43 10.62 27.94 -1.26
N TRP A 44 10.58 29.20 -1.67
CA TRP A 44 10.22 29.62 -3.02
C TRP A 44 11.40 29.54 -3.97
N TYR A 45 11.13 29.03 -5.16
CA TYR A 45 12.09 28.88 -6.25
C TYR A 45 11.52 29.44 -7.55
N SER A 46 12.43 29.92 -8.40
CA SER A 46 12.16 30.03 -9.83
C SER A 46 12.15 28.63 -10.46
N VAL A 47 11.34 28.44 -11.49
CA VAL A 47 11.18 27.16 -12.22
C VAL A 47 11.59 27.33 -13.69
N CYS A 48 12.38 26.39 -14.20
CA CYS A 48 12.87 26.37 -15.58
C CYS A 48 11.84 25.80 -16.57
N ASP A 49 11.23 24.67 -16.19
CA ASP A 49 10.24 23.97 -17.00
C ASP A 49 8.93 23.79 -16.21
N PRO A 50 8.16 24.88 -15.98
CA PRO A 50 7.00 24.84 -15.11
C PRO A 50 5.86 23.96 -15.64
N LEU A 51 5.80 23.67 -16.95
CA LEU A 51 4.70 22.87 -17.52
C LEU A 51 5.14 21.45 -17.91
N GLY A 52 6.43 21.12 -17.83
CA GLY A 52 6.94 19.76 -17.89
C GLY A 52 7.22 19.22 -16.49
N TYR A 53 8.50 19.06 -16.14
CA TYR A 53 8.93 18.39 -14.89
C TYR A 53 8.96 19.29 -13.64
N CYS A 54 8.49 20.55 -13.75
CA CYS A 54 8.52 21.52 -12.65
C CYS A 54 9.93 21.73 -12.07
N GLU A 55 10.98 21.60 -12.90
CA GLU A 55 12.37 21.61 -12.44
C GLU A 55 12.73 22.94 -11.77
N LEU A 56 13.21 22.85 -10.53
CA LEU A 56 13.66 23.99 -9.73
C LEU A 56 14.96 24.55 -10.32
N ASN A 57 15.02 25.87 -10.49
CA ASN A 57 16.21 26.55 -11.00
C ASN A 57 17.07 27.11 -9.86
N ALA A 58 16.54 28.13 -9.19
CA ALA A 58 17.25 28.85 -8.13
C ALA A 58 16.27 29.35 -7.07
N PRO A 59 16.66 29.35 -5.78
CA PRO A 59 15.83 29.90 -4.72
C PRO A 59 15.60 31.39 -4.97
N MET A 60 14.39 31.84 -4.67
CA MET A 60 14.04 33.24 -4.75
C MET A 60 14.78 34.03 -3.67
N ALA A 61 15.13 35.28 -3.97
CA ALA A 61 15.79 36.13 -3.01
C ALA A 61 14.89 36.42 -1.79
N ASP A 62 15.53 36.54 -0.63
CA ASP A 62 14.89 36.76 0.67
C ASP A 62 14.03 38.04 0.74
N ASP A 63 14.30 39.04 -0.12
CA ASP A 63 13.56 40.29 -0.17
C ASP A 63 12.34 40.26 -1.12
N VAL A 64 12.05 39.09 -1.73
CA VAL A 64 10.87 38.83 -2.54
C VAL A 64 9.75 38.27 -1.65
N MET A 65 8.65 39.02 -1.57
CA MET A 65 7.46 38.65 -0.83
C MET A 65 6.44 37.99 -1.75
N PHE A 66 6.10 36.74 -1.49
CA PHE A 66 5.03 36.04 -2.18
C PHE A 66 3.71 36.27 -1.45
N ILE A 67 2.71 36.74 -2.17
CA ILE A 67 1.33 36.89 -1.69
C ILE A 67 0.52 35.76 -2.32
N CYS A 68 0.25 34.72 -1.53
CA CYS A 68 -0.55 33.57 -1.93
C CYS A 68 -2.03 33.95 -1.87
N CYS A 69 -2.69 33.84 -3.01
CA CYS A 69 -4.07 34.19 -3.19
C CYS A 69 -4.98 32.95 -3.25
N ASP A 70 -6.23 33.15 -2.84
CA ASP A 70 -7.33 32.20 -3.05
C ASP A 70 -7.77 32.14 -4.53
N GLU A 71 -8.79 31.33 -4.80
CA GLU A 71 -9.36 31.18 -6.14
C GLU A 71 -9.97 32.45 -6.76
N ASN A 72 -10.33 33.41 -5.90
CA ASN A 72 -10.90 34.70 -6.27
C ASN A 72 -9.83 35.79 -6.40
N GLY A 73 -8.56 35.47 -6.15
CA GLY A 73 -7.44 36.41 -6.16
C GLY A 73 -7.30 37.23 -4.87
N ASN A 74 -8.06 36.94 -3.82
CA ASN A 74 -7.90 37.58 -2.52
C ASN A 74 -6.69 36.99 -1.80
N GLU A 75 -6.01 37.81 -1.02
CA GLU A 75 -4.86 37.35 -0.25
C GLU A 75 -5.27 36.40 0.89
N ALA A 76 -4.67 35.20 0.89
CA ALA A 76 -4.81 34.23 1.96
C ALA A 76 -3.63 34.29 2.94
N ILE A 77 -2.40 34.37 2.41
CA ILE A 77 -1.17 34.45 3.21
C ILE A 77 -0.06 35.11 2.41
N ARG A 78 0.91 35.76 3.07
CA ARG A 78 2.14 36.23 2.44
C ARG A 78 3.38 35.90 3.25
N TYR A 79 4.46 35.53 2.57
CA TYR A 79 5.78 35.32 3.17
C TYR A 79 6.90 35.29 2.12
N SER A 80 8.12 35.51 2.59
CA SER A 80 9.36 35.41 1.81
C SER A 80 10.21 34.22 2.28
N ASN A 81 11.34 33.96 1.60
CA ASN A 81 12.28 32.94 2.06
C ASN A 81 12.96 33.31 3.41
N ALA A 82 13.08 34.60 3.74
CA ALA A 82 13.58 35.05 5.05
C ALA A 82 12.60 34.80 6.21
N ASP A 83 11.30 34.74 5.92
CA ASP A 83 10.27 34.49 6.92
C ASP A 83 10.20 33.02 7.38
N GLY A 84 10.79 32.12 6.59
CA GLY A 84 10.54 30.69 6.70
C GLY A 84 9.11 30.29 6.30
N ASN A 85 8.83 28.99 6.34
CA ASN A 85 7.53 28.46 5.89
C ASN A 85 6.39 28.86 6.83
N LYS A 86 5.42 29.64 6.31
CA LYS A 86 4.20 30.01 7.05
C LYS A 86 2.96 29.24 6.60
N LEU A 87 3.05 28.45 5.53
CA LEU A 87 1.94 27.69 4.97
C LEU A 87 2.14 26.20 5.28
N PRO A 88 1.24 25.50 6.00
CA PRO A 88 1.38 24.07 6.16
C PRO A 88 1.31 23.37 4.78
N LYS A 89 2.05 22.28 4.61
CA LYS A 89 1.82 21.32 3.52
C LYS A 89 0.34 20.96 3.40
N PHE A 90 -0.15 20.86 2.17
CA PHE A 90 -1.51 20.37 1.93
C PHE A 90 -1.72 18.99 2.55
N GLU A 91 -0.78 18.05 2.36
CA GLU A 91 -0.78 16.73 3.02
C GLU A 91 -0.94 16.83 4.55
N THR A 92 -0.25 17.77 5.19
CA THR A 92 -0.32 17.94 6.65
C THR A 92 -1.70 18.41 7.08
N VAL A 93 -2.33 19.31 6.31
CA VAL A 93 -3.70 19.75 6.55
C VAL A 93 -4.67 18.58 6.35
N ILE A 94 -4.58 17.84 5.25
CA ILE A 94 -5.39 16.66 4.97
C ILE A 94 -5.31 15.66 6.15
N LYS A 95 -4.10 15.29 6.58
CA LYS A 95 -3.89 14.34 7.69
C LYS A 95 -4.47 14.87 9.00
N ARG A 96 -4.33 16.16 9.29
CA ARG A 96 -4.90 16.78 10.48
C ARG A 96 -6.42 16.71 10.47
N GLU A 97 -7.07 17.05 9.36
CA GLU A 97 -8.53 17.01 9.24
C GLU A 97 -9.04 15.55 9.25
N TRP A 98 -8.33 14.63 8.58
CA TRP A 98 -8.66 13.20 8.60
C TRP A 98 -8.63 12.64 10.02
N ASN A 99 -7.63 13.00 10.83
CA ASN A 99 -7.53 12.57 12.22
C ASN A 99 -8.72 13.01 13.10
N LYS A 100 -9.44 14.07 12.73
CA LYS A 100 -10.68 14.50 13.42
C LYS A 100 -11.89 13.65 13.02
N ALA A 101 -11.93 13.19 11.78
CA ALA A 101 -13.07 12.46 11.21
C ALA A 101 -12.97 10.94 11.41
N LYS A 102 -11.77 10.37 11.31
CA LYS A 102 -11.53 8.92 11.23
C LYS A 102 -12.10 8.11 12.39
N GLU A 103 -12.14 8.67 13.60
CA GLU A 103 -12.63 7.99 14.81
C GLU A 103 -14.12 7.62 14.72
N LYS A 104 -14.88 8.31 13.87
CA LYS A 104 -16.31 8.05 13.63
C LYS A 104 -16.54 7.05 12.50
N LEU A 105 -15.49 6.68 11.76
CA LEU A 105 -15.58 5.87 10.56
C LEU A 105 -15.05 4.47 10.86
N GLN A 106 -15.80 3.46 10.41
CA GLN A 106 -15.27 2.12 10.36
C GLN A 106 -14.23 2.06 9.22
N HIS A 107 -12.96 1.97 9.57
CA HIS A 107 -11.86 1.91 8.62
C HIS A 107 -10.74 1.03 9.18
N ASN A 108 -9.95 0.44 8.29
CA ASN A 108 -8.70 -0.23 8.62
C ASN A 108 -7.58 0.83 8.66
N THR A 109 -6.72 0.77 9.67
CA THR A 109 -5.47 1.53 9.68
C THR A 109 -4.39 0.69 9.01
N GLU A 110 -3.88 1.16 7.88
CA GLU A 110 -2.83 0.48 7.12
C GLU A 110 -1.51 1.24 7.19
N ASP A 111 -0.40 0.51 7.02
CA ASP A 111 0.95 1.07 7.10
C ASP A 111 1.36 1.63 5.73
N LEU A 112 0.92 2.86 5.44
CA LEU A 112 1.18 3.56 4.17
C LEU A 112 2.67 3.83 3.90
N THR A 113 3.56 3.62 4.89
CA THR A 113 5.01 3.76 4.69
C THR A 113 5.63 2.60 3.91
N LYS A 114 4.88 1.51 3.75
CA LYS A 114 5.20 0.39 2.89
C LYS A 114 4.29 0.50 1.67
N ASN A 115 4.79 1.12 0.59
CA ASN A 115 3.93 1.31 -0.57
C ASN A 115 3.55 -0.04 -1.19
N PHE A 116 2.35 -0.08 -1.78
CA PHE A 116 1.78 -1.25 -2.46
C PHE A 116 2.77 -1.90 -3.46
N TRP A 117 3.56 -1.09 -4.18
CA TRP A 117 4.54 -1.58 -5.17
C TRP A 117 5.73 -2.32 -4.55
N ALA A 118 6.28 -1.86 -3.43
CA ALA A 118 7.37 -2.53 -2.71
C ALA A 118 6.87 -3.77 -1.97
N GLU A 119 5.58 -3.80 -1.64
CA GLU A 119 4.95 -4.92 -0.95
C GLU A 119 4.49 -6.05 -1.89
N CYS A 120 3.91 -5.72 -3.05
CA CYS A 120 3.52 -6.70 -4.07
C CYS A 120 4.74 -7.44 -4.65
N TRP A 121 5.87 -6.75 -4.85
CA TRP A 121 7.13 -7.39 -5.25
C TRP A 121 7.59 -8.48 -4.26
N ASN A 122 7.24 -8.35 -2.98
CA ASN A 122 7.55 -9.32 -1.93
C ASN A 122 6.38 -10.27 -1.61
N GLY A 123 5.23 -10.13 -2.27
CA GLY A 123 4.01 -10.93 -2.03
C GLY A 123 3.38 -10.75 -0.63
N ASP A 124 3.76 -9.69 0.09
CA ASP A 124 3.35 -9.46 1.48
C ASP A 124 2.86 -8.00 1.61
N THR A 125 1.68 -7.70 1.05
CA THR A 125 0.99 -6.43 1.33
C THR A 125 0.44 -6.34 2.75
N THR A 126 0.60 -5.19 3.40
CA THR A 126 -0.03 -4.95 4.70
C THR A 126 -1.50 -4.57 4.56
N MET A 127 -1.98 -4.33 3.34
CA MET A 127 -3.37 -4.01 3.07
C MET A 127 -4.26 -5.24 3.17
N LYS A 128 -5.23 -5.23 4.07
CA LYS A 128 -6.06 -6.43 4.36
C LYS A 128 -6.88 -6.88 3.17
N ILE A 129 -7.46 -5.93 2.41
CA ILE A 129 -8.23 -6.25 1.21
C ILE A 129 -7.35 -6.93 0.16
N ASN A 130 -6.13 -6.45 -0.07
CA ASN A 130 -5.25 -7.03 -1.08
C ASN A 130 -4.79 -8.43 -0.67
N GLN A 131 -4.46 -8.64 0.62
CA GLN A 131 -4.18 -9.96 1.15
C GLN A 131 -5.35 -10.94 0.97
N TRP A 132 -6.58 -10.44 1.13
CA TRP A 132 -7.77 -11.25 0.86
C TRP A 132 -7.97 -11.50 -0.63
N LEU A 133 -7.79 -10.50 -1.49
CA LEU A 133 -7.91 -10.65 -2.95
C LEU A 133 -6.92 -11.70 -3.46
N LEU A 134 -5.65 -11.63 -3.07
CA LEU A 134 -4.64 -12.63 -3.45
C LEU A 134 -5.00 -14.04 -2.97
N SER A 135 -5.63 -14.15 -1.79
CA SER A 135 -6.15 -15.43 -1.32
C SER A 135 -7.25 -16.00 -2.24
N TYR A 136 -7.99 -15.13 -2.95
CA TYR A 136 -9.06 -15.49 -3.88
C TYR A 136 -8.57 -15.71 -5.31
N LYS A 137 -7.28 -15.50 -5.61
CA LYS A 137 -6.66 -15.75 -6.92
C LYS A 137 -6.48 -17.26 -7.13
N ASP A 138 -7.59 -17.98 -7.12
CA ASP A 138 -7.68 -19.43 -7.23
C ASP A 138 -7.24 -19.88 -8.62
N PRO A 139 -6.15 -20.67 -8.75
CA PRO A 139 -5.66 -21.13 -10.04
C PRO A 139 -6.60 -22.07 -10.80
N ASP A 140 -7.51 -22.75 -10.10
CA ASP A 140 -8.48 -23.64 -10.73
C ASP A 140 -9.65 -22.85 -11.32
N LEU A 141 -10.04 -21.74 -10.66
CA LEU A 141 -11.11 -20.86 -11.13
C LEU A 141 -10.62 -19.79 -12.13
N TYR A 142 -9.37 -19.33 -11.99
CA TYR A 142 -8.79 -18.23 -12.76
C TYR A 142 -7.37 -18.57 -13.30
N PRO A 143 -7.21 -19.63 -14.10
CA PRO A 143 -5.91 -20.15 -14.50
C PRO A 143 -5.06 -19.15 -15.32
N GLU A 144 -5.69 -18.31 -16.13
CA GLU A 144 -5.02 -17.26 -16.89
C GLU A 144 -4.53 -16.10 -16.01
N LYS A 145 -5.14 -15.90 -14.84
CA LYS A 145 -4.74 -14.87 -13.88
C LYS A 145 -3.76 -15.40 -12.84
N ALA A 146 -3.79 -16.69 -12.53
CA ALA A 146 -2.90 -17.30 -11.56
C ALA A 146 -1.40 -17.11 -11.86
N ASN A 147 -1.05 -17.01 -13.15
CA ASN A 147 0.32 -16.76 -13.61
C ASN A 147 0.63 -15.28 -13.90
N ASP A 148 -0.36 -14.39 -13.75
CA ASP A 148 -0.20 -12.95 -13.93
C ASP A 148 0.40 -12.32 -12.67
N TYR A 149 0.90 -11.08 -12.80
CA TYR A 149 1.40 -10.30 -11.67
C TYR A 149 0.30 -10.07 -10.63
N ASP A 150 0.66 -10.12 -9.35
CA ASP A 150 -0.29 -9.95 -8.24
C ASP A 150 -0.94 -8.56 -8.25
N GLU A 151 -0.20 -7.54 -8.69
CA GLU A 151 -0.65 -6.16 -8.91
C GLU A 151 -1.78 -6.08 -9.92
N ASN A 152 -1.77 -6.94 -10.96
CA ASN A 152 -2.84 -6.96 -11.96
C ASN A 152 -4.13 -7.55 -11.39
N TRP A 153 -4.05 -8.35 -10.33
CA TRP A 153 -5.20 -8.90 -9.63
C TRP A 153 -5.72 -7.96 -8.54
N THR A 154 -4.84 -7.32 -7.77
CA THR A 154 -5.28 -6.45 -6.66
C THR A 154 -5.52 -5.00 -7.08
N GLY A 155 -4.98 -4.56 -8.22
CA GLY A 155 -4.97 -3.15 -8.62
C GLY A 155 -5.97 -2.78 -9.73
N CYS A 156 -5.73 -1.59 -10.32
CA CYS A 156 -6.65 -0.86 -11.20
C CYS A 156 -7.15 -1.59 -12.46
N TRP A 157 -6.53 -2.72 -12.83
CA TRP A 157 -6.88 -3.56 -13.97
C TRP A 157 -7.94 -4.62 -13.66
N ALA A 158 -8.18 -4.90 -12.37
CA ALA A 158 -9.11 -5.92 -11.91
C ALA A 158 -10.18 -5.38 -10.97
N GLU A 159 -10.20 -4.07 -10.73
CA GLU A 159 -11.19 -3.39 -9.93
C GLU A 159 -11.95 -2.35 -10.73
N LYS A 160 -13.08 -1.89 -10.20
CA LYS A 160 -13.88 -0.77 -10.71
C LYS A 160 -14.44 0.07 -9.58
N GLU A 161 -14.31 1.39 -9.70
CA GLU A 161 -15.09 2.32 -8.88
C GLU A 161 -16.57 2.24 -9.30
N ILE A 162 -17.45 1.98 -8.33
CA ILE A 162 -18.89 1.76 -8.55
C ILE A 162 -19.77 2.70 -7.73
N GLY A 163 -19.19 3.60 -6.94
CA GLY A 163 -19.95 4.59 -6.18
C GLY A 163 -19.07 5.55 -5.38
N TYR A 164 -19.61 6.72 -5.09
CA TYR A 164 -18.93 7.79 -4.36
C TYR A 164 -19.89 8.42 -3.36
N GLU A 165 -19.46 8.57 -2.12
CA GLU A 165 -20.25 9.14 -1.04
C GLU A 165 -19.41 10.17 -0.28
N PRO A 166 -19.74 11.48 -0.36
CA PRO A 166 -19.14 12.50 0.51
C PRO A 166 -19.34 12.13 1.98
N ILE A 167 -18.29 12.23 2.78
CA ILE A 167 -18.39 12.00 4.23
C ILE A 167 -18.92 13.29 4.86
N PRO A 168 -20.07 13.26 5.57
CA PRO A 168 -20.65 14.45 6.16
C PRO A 168 -19.74 15.13 7.18
N ASP A 169 -19.82 16.46 7.28
CA ASP A 169 -19.07 17.29 8.23
C ASP A 169 -17.54 17.14 8.13
N THR A 170 -17.03 16.82 6.92
CA THR A 170 -15.59 16.73 6.64
C THR A 170 -15.07 17.81 5.73
N GLU A 171 -15.89 18.83 5.42
CA GLU A 171 -15.44 19.94 4.61
C GLU A 171 -14.36 20.76 5.33
N PHE A 172 -13.30 21.07 4.61
CA PHE A 172 -12.25 21.96 5.09
C PHE A 172 -11.71 22.81 3.95
N GLU A 173 -11.02 23.89 4.30
CA GLU A 173 -10.46 24.81 3.32
C GLU A 173 -8.93 24.79 3.38
N TYR A 174 -8.32 24.81 2.20
CA TYR A 174 -6.89 25.06 2.04
C TYR A 174 -6.69 26.05 0.90
N LEU A 175 -6.10 27.21 1.20
CA LEU A 175 -5.87 28.29 0.24
C LEU A 175 -7.15 28.76 -0.48
N GLY A 176 -8.26 28.86 0.24
CA GLY A 176 -9.55 29.27 -0.34
C GLY A 176 -10.21 28.21 -1.22
N HIS A 177 -9.59 27.05 -1.42
CA HIS A 177 -10.20 25.90 -2.08
C HIS A 177 -10.83 24.97 -1.04
N LYS A 178 -12.03 24.48 -1.36
CA LYS A 178 -12.78 23.58 -0.48
C LYS A 178 -12.52 22.13 -0.84
N TYR A 179 -12.25 21.35 0.20
CA TYR A 179 -12.00 19.93 0.13
C TYR A 179 -12.92 19.18 1.08
N GLN A 180 -13.09 17.89 0.84
CA GLN A 180 -13.83 16.98 1.72
C GLN A 180 -13.18 15.60 1.68
N PHE A 181 -13.64 14.71 2.56
CA PHE A 181 -13.35 13.29 2.41
C PHE A 181 -14.50 12.61 1.67
N THR A 182 -14.14 11.73 0.74
CA THR A 182 -15.08 10.96 -0.06
C THR A 182 -14.80 9.48 0.15
N LYS A 183 -15.86 8.72 0.42
CA LYS A 183 -15.85 7.27 0.47
C LYS A 183 -16.10 6.74 -0.95
N VAL A 184 -15.13 6.04 -1.50
CA VAL A 184 -15.17 5.43 -2.82
C VAL A 184 -15.51 3.96 -2.65
N LYS A 185 -16.50 3.47 -3.38
CA LYS A 185 -16.87 2.06 -3.41
C LYS A 185 -16.22 1.40 -4.60
N HIS A 186 -15.44 0.37 -4.34
CA HIS A 186 -14.75 -0.43 -5.34
C HIS A 186 -15.39 -1.80 -5.45
N LYS A 187 -15.24 -2.41 -6.63
CA LYS A 187 -15.65 -3.78 -6.90
C LYS A 187 -14.60 -4.50 -7.73
N HIS A 188 -14.21 -5.69 -7.30
CA HIS A 188 -13.32 -6.55 -8.07
C HIS A 188 -14.09 -7.18 -9.23
N GLU A 189 -13.59 -7.06 -10.44
CA GLU A 189 -14.27 -7.48 -11.66
C GLU A 189 -14.38 -9.01 -11.79
N TYR A 190 -13.47 -9.78 -11.17
CA TYR A 190 -13.46 -11.24 -11.29
C TYR A 190 -14.24 -11.95 -10.17
N CYS A 191 -13.96 -11.59 -8.91
CA CYS A 191 -14.61 -12.22 -7.76
C CYS A 191 -15.85 -11.46 -7.26
N GLY A 192 -16.09 -10.26 -7.79
CA GLY A 192 -17.26 -9.45 -7.47
C GLY A 192 -17.23 -8.81 -6.09
N ILE A 193 -16.14 -8.97 -5.33
CA ILE A 193 -16.06 -8.44 -3.97
C ILE A 193 -16.07 -6.92 -3.97
N GLU A 194 -16.70 -6.32 -2.96
CA GLU A 194 -16.80 -4.87 -2.82
C GLU A 194 -16.08 -4.41 -1.54
N TRP A 195 -15.39 -3.28 -1.63
CA TRP A 195 -14.75 -2.61 -0.49
C TRP A 195 -14.90 -1.10 -0.62
N TYR A 196 -14.49 -0.38 0.43
CA TYR A 196 -14.46 1.08 0.41
C TYR A 196 -13.04 1.60 0.56
N GLU A 197 -12.73 2.67 -0.14
CA GLU A 197 -11.54 3.49 0.07
C GLU A 197 -11.96 4.88 0.53
N PHE A 198 -11.11 5.52 1.33
CA PHE A 198 -11.32 6.87 1.82
C PHE A 198 -10.25 7.77 1.23
N VAL A 199 -10.68 8.81 0.51
CA VAL A 199 -9.77 9.72 -0.18
C VAL A 199 -10.14 11.18 0.07
N CYS A 200 -9.15 12.07 -0.04
CA CYS A 200 -9.38 13.51 -0.09
C CYS A 200 -9.76 13.95 -1.50
N THR A 201 -10.83 14.72 -1.66
CA THR A 201 -11.32 15.25 -2.94
C THR A 201 -11.67 16.72 -2.83
N ASP A 202 -11.97 17.37 -3.95
CA ASP A 202 -12.68 18.64 -3.97
C ASP A 202 -14.04 18.53 -3.26
N SER A 203 -14.58 19.64 -2.75
CA SER A 203 -15.97 19.75 -2.27
C SER A 203 -16.79 20.70 -3.15
N PRO A 204 -17.80 20.20 -3.91
CA PRO A 204 -18.08 18.78 -4.15
C PRO A 204 -16.98 18.12 -5.00
N TYR A 205 -16.89 16.79 -4.97
CA TYR A 205 -15.89 16.06 -5.77
C TYR A 205 -16.07 16.32 -7.27
N VAL A 206 -14.96 16.33 -8.00
CA VAL A 206 -14.95 16.56 -9.44
C VAL A 206 -14.63 15.26 -10.18
N MET A 207 -15.44 14.92 -11.18
CA MET A 207 -15.16 13.82 -12.09
C MET A 207 -14.13 14.25 -13.14
N ARG A 208 -13.18 13.37 -13.46
CA ARG A 208 -12.25 13.55 -14.57
C ARG A 208 -12.33 12.40 -15.55
N ASP A 209 -12.18 12.73 -16.83
CA ASP A 209 -11.99 11.75 -17.88
C ASP A 209 -10.54 11.25 -17.86
N THR A 210 -10.31 9.94 -17.94
CA THR A 210 -8.96 9.40 -18.19
C THR A 210 -8.64 9.43 -19.67
N PRO A 211 -7.58 10.13 -20.12
CA PRO A 211 -7.18 10.12 -21.54
C PRO A 211 -6.73 8.75 -22.05
N TRP A 212 -6.34 7.85 -21.15
CA TRP A 212 -5.68 6.57 -21.46
C TRP A 212 -6.59 5.35 -21.30
N VAL A 213 -7.80 5.53 -20.75
CA VAL A 213 -8.80 4.46 -20.59
C VAL A 213 -10.13 5.03 -21.07
N ASN A 214 -10.60 4.55 -22.23
CA ASN A 214 -11.89 4.97 -22.79
C ASN A 214 -13.03 4.61 -21.81
N ASP A 215 -14.03 5.49 -21.73
CA ASP A 215 -15.28 5.28 -20.99
C ASP A 215 -15.13 5.07 -19.47
N ARG A 216 -14.07 5.64 -18.88
CA ARG A 216 -13.87 5.63 -17.42
C ARG A 216 -13.75 7.05 -16.88
N ALA A 217 -14.76 7.48 -16.14
CA ALA A 217 -14.70 8.68 -15.32
C ALA A 217 -14.34 8.28 -13.88
N TRP A 218 -13.41 8.99 -13.25
CA TRP A 218 -12.95 8.76 -11.88
C TRP A 218 -13.03 10.08 -11.10
N ILE A 219 -13.10 10.01 -9.77
CA ILE A 219 -13.05 11.22 -8.95
C ILE A 219 -11.61 11.72 -8.81
N GLN A 220 -11.37 13.02 -8.99
CA GLN A 220 -10.06 13.57 -8.65
C GLN A 220 -9.81 13.40 -7.15
N SER A 221 -8.82 12.56 -6.83
CA SER A 221 -8.33 12.36 -5.47
C SER A 221 -6.97 13.01 -5.27
N TYR A 222 -6.71 13.49 -4.06
CA TYR A 222 -5.46 14.16 -3.67
C TYR A 222 -4.64 13.35 -2.67
N MET A 223 -5.28 12.40 -1.98
CA MET A 223 -4.62 11.54 -1.00
C MET A 223 -5.49 10.33 -0.68
N TYR A 224 -4.89 9.14 -0.64
CA TYR A 224 -5.46 7.95 -0.03
C TYR A 224 -5.28 7.98 1.49
N LEU A 225 -6.35 7.70 2.24
CA LEU A 225 -6.39 7.84 3.71
C LEU A 225 -6.63 6.51 4.44
N GLY A 226 -7.09 5.50 3.71
CA GLY A 226 -7.36 4.15 4.20
C GLY A 226 -8.46 3.46 3.43
N ASN A 227 -8.80 2.24 3.84
CA ASN A 227 -9.92 1.49 3.31
C ASN A 227 -10.78 0.90 4.42
N TRP A 228 -11.90 0.30 4.02
CA TRP A 228 -12.67 -0.61 4.83
C TRP A 228 -13.07 -1.83 4.02
N PHE A 229 -12.82 -3.00 4.61
CA PHE A 229 -13.19 -4.30 4.08
C PHE A 229 -13.52 -5.25 5.24
N ASP A 230 -14.72 -5.84 5.23
CA ASP A 230 -15.16 -6.80 6.23
C ASP A 230 -14.81 -8.24 5.82
N ASP A 231 -13.51 -8.55 5.91
CA ASP A 231 -12.97 -9.87 5.59
C ASP A 231 -13.73 -11.04 6.26
N LYS A 232 -14.38 -10.82 7.40
CA LYS A 232 -15.11 -11.86 8.15
C LYS A 232 -16.38 -12.32 7.44
N THR A 233 -17.14 -11.41 6.86
CA THR A 233 -18.43 -11.70 6.22
C THR A 233 -18.30 -12.03 4.74
N TYR A 234 -17.23 -11.59 4.09
CA TYR A 234 -17.09 -11.65 2.64
C TYR A 234 -16.49 -12.93 2.06
N GLY A 235 -15.89 -13.83 2.86
CA GLY A 235 -15.09 -14.92 2.29
C GLY A 235 -15.17 -16.29 2.96
N THR A 236 -15.10 -17.32 2.13
CA THR A 236 -14.65 -18.67 2.51
C THR A 236 -13.13 -18.75 2.65
N MET A 237 -12.38 -17.67 2.39
CA MET A 237 -10.92 -17.57 2.51
C MET A 237 -10.50 -16.80 3.77
N TYR A 238 -9.33 -17.12 4.31
CA TYR A 238 -8.57 -16.21 5.17
C TYR A 238 -7.67 -15.35 4.29
N ASP A 239 -7.41 -14.11 4.69
CA ASP A 239 -6.26 -13.38 4.15
C ASP A 239 -4.96 -14.13 4.50
N GLN A 240 -3.93 -14.02 3.65
CA GLN A 240 -2.69 -14.80 3.79
C GLN A 240 -2.04 -14.62 5.17
N ARG A 241 -2.02 -13.39 5.70
CA ARG A 241 -1.45 -13.10 7.01
C ARG A 241 -2.21 -13.81 8.12
N SER A 242 -3.53 -13.71 8.16
CA SER A 242 -4.35 -14.41 9.17
C SER A 242 -4.22 -15.92 9.07
N ALA A 243 -4.19 -16.47 7.84
CA ALA A 243 -3.98 -17.91 7.62
C ALA A 243 -2.62 -18.35 8.17
N ARG A 244 -1.55 -17.61 7.84
CA ARG A 244 -0.18 -17.85 8.31
C ARG A 244 -0.12 -17.78 9.84
N GLU A 245 -0.64 -16.72 10.45
CA GLU A 245 -0.64 -16.54 11.92
C GLU A 245 -1.36 -17.68 12.65
N LYS A 246 -2.49 -18.16 12.10
CA LYS A 246 -3.23 -19.33 12.63
C LYS A 246 -2.40 -20.61 12.58
N VAL A 247 -1.80 -20.92 11.44
CA VAL A 247 -0.99 -22.14 11.28
C VAL A 247 0.28 -22.05 12.13
N VAL A 248 0.92 -20.88 12.22
CA VAL A 248 2.06 -20.63 13.12
C VAL A 248 1.68 -20.89 14.57
N ALA A 249 0.53 -20.41 15.05
CA ALA A 249 0.08 -20.68 16.41
C ALA A 249 -0.14 -22.18 16.66
N ALA A 250 -0.68 -22.92 15.68
CA ALA A 250 -0.83 -24.37 15.76
C ALA A 250 0.53 -25.09 15.77
N LEU A 251 1.49 -24.65 14.93
CA LEU A 251 2.86 -25.17 14.89
C LEU A 251 3.59 -24.93 16.22
N ILE A 252 3.49 -23.74 16.81
CA ILE A 252 4.10 -23.41 18.11
C ILE A 252 3.54 -24.32 19.22
N LYS A 253 2.25 -24.66 19.17
CA LYS A 253 1.65 -25.58 20.13
C LYS A 253 2.23 -26.99 20.04
N LYS A 254 2.57 -27.47 18.83
CA LYS A 254 3.18 -28.79 18.59
C LYS A 254 4.68 -28.79 18.83
N PHE A 255 5.37 -27.77 18.34
CA PHE A 255 6.81 -27.57 18.41
C PHE A 255 7.07 -26.26 19.17
N PRO A 256 7.17 -26.29 20.51
CA PRO A 256 7.32 -25.07 21.31
C PRO A 256 8.53 -24.24 20.90
N MET A 257 8.26 -23.00 20.50
CA MET A 257 9.28 -21.99 20.17
C MET A 257 9.85 -21.41 21.47
N LYS A 258 11.16 -21.56 21.70
CA LYS A 258 11.85 -21.07 22.89
C LYS A 258 12.45 -19.69 22.67
N ASN A 259 12.90 -19.40 21.46
CA ASN A 259 13.36 -18.09 21.04
C ASN A 259 12.81 -17.75 19.65
N LYS A 260 12.77 -16.45 19.32
CA LYS A 260 12.21 -15.95 18.05
C LYS A 260 12.96 -16.39 16.78
N TRP A 261 14.14 -16.97 16.93
CA TRP A 261 15.00 -17.45 15.84
C TRP A 261 14.96 -18.96 15.68
N ASP A 262 14.16 -19.67 16.50
CA ASP A 262 14.01 -21.11 16.38
C ASP A 262 13.38 -21.45 15.02
N LYS A 263 13.95 -22.48 14.40
CA LYS A 263 13.53 -22.99 13.11
C LYS A 263 12.97 -24.40 13.22
N LEU A 264 12.23 -24.80 12.21
CA LEU A 264 11.77 -26.16 12.00
C LEU A 264 12.57 -26.81 10.87
N LEU A 265 12.71 -28.13 10.95
CA LEU A 265 13.27 -28.94 9.88
C LEU A 265 12.11 -29.48 9.04
N TYR A 266 12.15 -29.23 7.75
CA TYR A 266 11.18 -29.70 6.78
C TYR A 266 11.82 -30.73 5.86
N VAL A 267 11.26 -31.94 5.83
CA VAL A 267 11.65 -33.00 4.89
C VAL A 267 10.69 -32.97 3.71
N LYS A 268 11.19 -32.51 2.57
CA LYS A 268 10.47 -32.51 1.30
C LYS A 268 10.77 -33.82 0.57
N LYS A 269 9.73 -34.63 0.37
CA LYS A 269 9.81 -35.84 -0.45
C LYS A 269 9.67 -35.50 -1.92
N LYS A 270 10.38 -36.24 -2.77
CA LYS A 270 10.32 -36.16 -4.23
C LYS A 270 8.89 -36.16 -4.74
N THR A 271 8.55 -35.16 -5.55
CA THR A 271 7.39 -35.18 -6.45
C THR A 271 7.94 -35.17 -7.89
N GLY A 272 7.36 -35.96 -8.78
CA GLY A 272 8.00 -36.41 -10.04
C GLY A 272 8.35 -35.34 -11.11
N ASN A 273 8.25 -34.04 -10.81
CA ASN A 273 8.38 -32.94 -11.77
C ASN A 273 9.46 -31.89 -11.42
N GLU A 274 10.36 -32.14 -10.46
CA GLU A 274 11.35 -31.14 -10.01
C GLU A 274 12.74 -31.29 -10.68
N PHE A 275 13.44 -30.17 -10.87
CA PHE A 275 14.75 -30.06 -11.55
C PHE A 275 15.87 -30.82 -10.83
N TYR A 276 15.73 -31.04 -9.52
CA TYR A 276 16.64 -31.82 -8.68
C TYR A 276 15.95 -33.11 -8.24
N ASN A 277 16.50 -34.26 -8.61
CA ASN A 277 15.91 -35.59 -8.45
C ASN A 277 16.13 -36.21 -7.05
N CYS A 278 15.98 -35.44 -5.96
CA CYS A 278 16.34 -35.89 -4.62
C CYS A 278 15.40 -35.40 -3.52
N ASP A 279 15.23 -36.21 -2.47
CA ASP A 279 14.62 -35.75 -1.22
C ASP A 279 15.53 -34.68 -0.59
N CYS A 280 14.92 -33.67 0.03
CA CYS A 280 15.64 -32.55 0.61
C CYS A 280 15.18 -32.29 2.05
N CYS A 281 16.10 -31.89 2.92
CA CYS A 281 15.77 -31.31 4.21
C CYS A 281 16.04 -29.80 4.12
N TYR A 282 15.22 -28.98 4.79
CA TYR A 282 15.40 -27.53 4.86
C TYR A 282 15.17 -27.04 6.27
N GLU A 283 15.97 -26.09 6.75
CA GLU A 283 15.60 -25.27 7.90
C GLU A 283 14.67 -24.13 7.45
N LYS A 284 13.50 -24.04 8.07
CA LYS A 284 12.49 -23.02 7.77
C LYS A 284 12.09 -22.27 9.04
N SER A 285 11.82 -20.97 8.90
CA SER A 285 11.13 -20.26 9.97
C SER A 285 9.71 -20.82 10.13
N TYR A 286 9.04 -20.49 11.25
CA TYR A 286 7.65 -20.89 11.44
C TYR A 286 6.73 -20.31 10.35
N SER A 287 6.99 -19.08 9.90
CA SER A 287 6.27 -18.43 8.81
C SER A 287 6.46 -19.18 7.49
N ASP A 288 7.71 -19.48 7.11
CA ASP A 288 7.99 -20.20 5.86
C ASP A 288 7.39 -21.61 5.87
N MET A 289 7.37 -22.25 7.06
CA MET A 289 6.75 -23.56 7.21
C MET A 289 5.23 -23.47 7.09
N ALA A 290 4.60 -22.44 7.67
CA ALA A 290 3.17 -22.22 7.50
C ALA A 290 2.81 -22.03 6.02
N ASP A 291 3.58 -21.24 5.27
CA ASP A 291 3.33 -21.01 3.84
C ASP A 291 3.47 -22.29 3.01
N VAL A 292 4.45 -23.14 3.32
CA VAL A 292 4.61 -24.45 2.67
C VAL A 292 3.42 -25.37 2.98
N LEU A 293 2.92 -25.39 4.21
CA LEU A 293 1.77 -26.24 4.58
C LEU A 293 0.46 -25.72 4.00
N ILE A 294 0.28 -24.41 3.94
CA ILE A 294 -0.89 -23.77 3.33
C ILE A 294 -0.89 -23.99 1.81
N ASN A 295 0.29 -23.95 1.19
CA ASN A 295 0.47 -24.19 -0.25
C ASN A 295 -0.50 -23.37 -1.11
N ARG A 296 -0.66 -22.08 -0.78
CA ARG A 296 -1.60 -21.13 -1.40
C ARG A 296 -3.09 -21.51 -1.30
N ASN A 297 -3.47 -22.55 -0.55
CA ASN A 297 -4.87 -22.84 -0.26
C ASN A 297 -5.30 -22.11 1.03
N TYR A 298 -5.88 -20.93 0.86
CA TYR A 298 -6.32 -20.09 1.96
C TYR A 298 -7.79 -20.29 2.36
N HIS A 299 -8.47 -21.34 1.86
CA HIS A 299 -9.85 -21.63 2.27
C HIS A 299 -9.91 -21.85 3.79
N ARG A 300 -10.79 -21.12 4.48
CA ARG A 300 -11.03 -21.21 5.93
C ARG A 300 -11.23 -22.65 6.39
N LYS A 301 -12.08 -23.41 5.67
CA LYS A 301 -12.32 -24.82 5.96
C LYS A 301 -11.03 -25.66 5.94
N ASP A 302 -10.12 -25.37 5.02
CA ASP A 302 -8.91 -26.15 4.78
C ASP A 302 -7.79 -25.71 5.73
N VAL A 303 -7.65 -24.39 5.95
CA VAL A 303 -6.75 -23.82 6.96
C VAL A 303 -7.14 -24.24 8.37
N ASP A 304 -8.44 -24.19 8.72
CA ASP A 304 -8.93 -24.62 10.02
C ASP A 304 -8.79 -26.14 10.18
N TYR A 305 -8.99 -26.94 9.11
CA TYR A 305 -8.68 -28.36 9.10
C TYR A 305 -7.19 -28.61 9.36
N LEU A 306 -6.30 -27.93 8.63
CA LEU A 306 -4.86 -28.02 8.81
C LEU A 306 -4.46 -27.68 10.25
N CYS A 307 -4.99 -26.61 10.83
CA CYS A 307 -4.73 -26.24 12.22
C CYS A 307 -5.22 -27.30 13.21
N LYS A 308 -6.42 -27.84 12.99
CA LYS A 308 -7.03 -28.88 13.85
C LYS A 308 -6.24 -30.19 13.79
N PHE A 309 -5.71 -30.54 12.62
CA PHE A 309 -5.01 -31.80 12.37
C PHE A 309 -3.50 -31.63 12.19
N ILE A 310 -2.93 -30.52 12.68
CA ILE A 310 -1.51 -30.17 12.49
C ILE A 310 -0.55 -31.30 12.90
N ASN A 311 -0.91 -32.08 13.91
CA ASN A 311 -0.13 -33.23 14.36
C ASN A 311 0.05 -34.28 13.26
N LYS A 312 -1.02 -34.61 12.55
CA LYS A 312 -1.06 -35.58 11.45
C LYS A 312 -0.44 -34.99 10.19
N GLU A 313 -0.82 -33.75 9.83
CA GLU A 313 -0.36 -33.10 8.60
C GLU A 313 1.15 -32.84 8.58
N THR A 314 1.79 -32.80 9.75
CA THR A 314 3.25 -32.62 9.87
C THR A 314 4.01 -33.90 10.23
N GLU A 315 3.32 -35.03 10.35
CA GLU A 315 3.92 -36.31 10.75
C GLU A 315 4.91 -36.82 9.70
N GLY A 316 6.14 -37.11 10.14
CA GLY A 316 7.19 -37.61 9.26
C GLY A 316 7.74 -36.61 8.24
N ILE A 317 7.31 -35.34 8.31
CA ILE A 317 7.75 -34.28 7.38
C ILE A 317 8.21 -32.99 8.07
N VAL A 318 7.76 -32.67 9.28
CA VAL A 318 8.25 -31.50 10.05
C VAL A 318 8.74 -31.92 11.42
N PHE A 319 9.87 -31.37 11.83
CA PHE A 319 10.52 -31.68 13.10
C PHE A 319 11.04 -30.40 13.76
N ALA A 320 11.12 -30.39 15.10
CA ALA A 320 11.84 -29.32 15.80
C ALA A 320 13.33 -29.35 15.42
N SER A 321 13.92 -28.19 15.10
CA SER A 321 15.36 -28.13 14.79
C SER A 321 16.19 -28.33 16.06
N ASN A 322 16.71 -29.54 16.24
CA ASN A 322 17.66 -29.87 17.29
C ASN A 322 18.55 -31.03 16.85
N ARG A 323 19.69 -31.20 17.54
CA ARG A 323 20.71 -32.20 17.19
C ARG A 323 20.17 -33.64 17.15
N GLY A 324 19.24 -33.98 18.04
CA GLY A 324 18.62 -35.31 18.10
C GLY A 324 17.78 -35.59 16.86
N ASN A 325 16.85 -34.69 16.52
CA ASN A 325 16.03 -34.83 15.32
C ASN A 325 16.86 -34.80 14.03
N LYS A 326 17.91 -33.97 13.96
CA LYS A 326 18.86 -33.94 12.83
C LYS A 326 19.51 -35.31 12.61
N TYR A 327 19.91 -35.98 13.69
CA TYR A 327 20.46 -37.33 13.64
C TYR A 327 19.41 -38.38 13.23
N THR A 328 18.22 -38.34 13.83
CA THR A 328 17.13 -39.27 13.49
C THR A 328 16.73 -39.15 12.02
N ILE A 329 16.59 -37.93 11.50
CA ILE A 329 16.26 -37.70 10.08
C ILE A 329 17.35 -38.31 9.20
N ARG A 330 18.64 -38.10 9.49
CA ARG A 330 19.75 -38.72 8.74
C ARG A 330 19.69 -40.25 8.70
N GLN A 331 19.26 -40.89 9.79
CA GLN A 331 19.11 -42.34 9.81
C GLN A 331 17.88 -42.81 9.02
N THR A 332 16.78 -42.08 9.11
CA THR A 332 15.52 -42.44 8.46
C THR A 332 15.50 -42.13 6.96
N TYR A 333 16.25 -41.12 6.51
CA TYR A 333 16.28 -40.65 5.12
C TYR A 333 17.74 -40.52 4.61
N PRO A 334 18.47 -41.64 4.45
CA PRO A 334 19.90 -41.60 4.13
C PRO A 334 20.25 -40.97 2.77
N ASP A 335 19.27 -40.89 1.86
CA ASP A 335 19.45 -40.43 0.47
C ASP A 335 19.11 -38.93 0.25
N ILE A 336 18.86 -38.15 1.32
CA ILE A 336 18.63 -36.71 1.20
C ILE A 336 19.91 -35.99 0.76
N TYR A 337 19.83 -35.25 -0.34
CA TYR A 337 20.99 -34.66 -1.02
C TYR A 337 21.54 -33.41 -0.32
N ASP A 338 20.71 -32.64 0.37
CA ASP A 338 21.07 -31.33 0.93
C ASP A 338 21.07 -31.31 2.48
N TYR A 339 21.72 -32.31 3.08
CA TYR A 339 21.84 -32.38 4.55
C TYR A 339 22.75 -31.30 5.12
N ASP A 340 23.85 -31.00 4.44
CA ASP A 340 24.95 -30.25 5.03
C ASP A 340 24.70 -28.74 5.06
N ASN A 341 23.85 -28.20 4.16
CA ASN A 341 23.43 -26.79 4.22
C ASN A 341 22.33 -26.51 5.28
N CYS A 342 21.71 -27.55 5.85
CA CYS A 342 20.72 -27.42 6.93
C CYS A 342 21.32 -27.44 8.35
N LEU A 343 22.64 -27.62 8.45
CA LEU A 343 23.31 -27.96 9.70
C LEU A 343 24.41 -26.97 10.09
N ILE A 344 24.66 -25.95 9.27
CA ILE A 344 25.63 -24.87 9.53
C ILE A 344 24.95 -23.71 10.26
#